data_AF-A0A847SDZ0-F1
#
_entry.id   AF-A0A847SDZ0-F1
#
_cell.length_a   1.000
_cell.length_b   1.000
_cell.length_c   1.000
_cell.angle_alpha   90.00
_cell.angle_beta   90.00
_cell.angle_gamma   90.00
#
_symmetry.space_group_name_H-M   'P 1'
#
loop_
_entity.id
_entity.type
_entity.pdbx_description
1 polymer ?
#
loop_
_entity_poly.entity_id
_entity_poly.type
_entity_poly.pdbx_seq_one_letter_code
_entity_poly.pdbx_strand_id
1 'polypeptide(L)' 'MNAFMIKTTGGRFYVRPCTLGRFLVDIDGEEVAMEKDEDGYVRAPGATDSGHRLDMQLLNNIAEQIARQTA' A
#
# COMPACT_ATOMS: atom_id res chain seq x y z
N MET A 1 -11.22 8.94 6.89
CA MET A 1 -11.04 7.53 6.48
C MET A 1 -10.35 6.81 7.63
N ASN A 2 -10.86 5.66 8.07
CA ASN A 2 -10.26 4.93 9.17
C ASN A 2 -9.12 4.05 8.66
N ALA A 3 -8.10 3.85 9.49
CA ALA A 3 -7.08 2.85 9.21
C ALA A 3 -7.71 1.45 9.20
N PHE A 4 -7.18 0.58 8.35
CA PHE A 4 -7.68 -0.78 8.17
C PHE A 4 -6.52 -1.73 7.92
N MET A 5 -6.77 -3.03 8.12
CA MET A 5 -5.78 -4.06 7.90
C MET A 5 -6.17 -4.88 6.69
N ILE A 6 -5.20 -5.12 5.81
CA ILE A 6 -5.35 -6.02 4.68
C ILE A 6 -4.60 -7.32 4.93
N LYS A 7 -5.09 -8.40 4.34
CA LYS A 7 -4.44 -9.71 4.39
C LYS A 7 -4.12 -10.12 2.96
N THR A 8 -2.84 -10.34 2.67
CA THR A 8 -2.38 -10.90 1.39
C THR A 8 -1.78 -12.29 1.64
N THR A 9 -1.36 -12.96 0.57
CA THR A 9 -0.56 -14.19 0.66
C THR A 9 0.80 -13.98 1.33
N GLY A 10 1.34 -12.76 1.25
CA GLY A 10 2.63 -12.38 1.85
C GLY A 10 2.55 -11.95 3.32
N GLY A 11 1.36 -11.74 3.88
CA GLY A 11 1.22 -11.32 5.28
C GLY A 11 -0.01 -10.48 5.58
N ARG A 12 0.02 -9.81 6.73
CA ARG A 12 -1.00 -8.81 7.13
C ARG A 12 -0.32 -7.46 7.19
N PHE A 13 -0.93 -6.47 6.56
CA PHE A 13 -0.37 -5.14 6.45
C PHE A 13 -1.36 -4.13 6.99
N TYR A 14 -0.86 -3.21 7.80
CA TYR A 14 -1.67 -2.13 8.35
C TYR A 14 -1.65 -0.96 7.37
N VAL A 15 -2.83 -0.49 6.98
CA VAL A 15 -3.01 0.57 6.00
C VAL A 15 -3.63 1.77 6.69
N ARG A 16 -2.92 2.90 6.62
CA ARG A 16 -3.37 4.19 7.11
C ARG A 16 -3.65 5.13 5.93
N PRO A 17 -4.91 5.49 5.67
CA PRO A 17 -5.25 6.52 4.71
C PRO A 17 -4.64 7.86 5.15
N CYS A 18 -3.86 8.51 4.29
CA CYS A 18 -3.21 9.79 4.58
C CYS A 18 -3.97 10.97 3.95
N THR A 19 -4.20 10.90 2.63
CA THR A 19 -4.96 11.90 1.86
C THR A 19 -5.86 11.21 0.84
N LEU A 20 -6.67 11.98 0.10
CA LEU A 20 -7.52 11.42 -0.95
C LEU A 20 -6.63 10.71 -1.98
N GLY A 21 -6.77 9.38 -2.07
CA GLY A 21 -5.95 8.57 -2.97
C GLY A 21 -4.52 8.29 -2.48
N ARG A 22 -4.14 8.60 -1.23
CA ARG A 22 -2.82 8.22 -0.68
C ARG A 22 -2.98 7.38 0.58
N PHE A 23 -2.26 6.27 0.62
CA PHE A 23 -2.28 5.28 1.68
C PHE A 23 -0.86 5.02 2.16
N LEU A 24 -0.66 4.91 3.47
CA LEU A 24 0.60 4.49 4.06
C LEU A 24 0.43 3.05 4.53
N VAL A 25 1.37 2.18 4.17
CA VAL A 25 1.34 0.76 4.52
C VAL A 25 2.58 0.43 5.31
N ASP A 26 2.41 -0.12 6.52
CA ASP A 26 3.52 -0.66 7.29
C ASP A 26 3.90 -2.05 6.73
N ILE A 27 5.10 -2.16 6.18
CA ILE A 27 5.70 -3.39 5.66
C ILE A 27 6.99 -3.63 6.45
N ASP A 28 6.96 -4.62 7.35
CA ASP A 28 8.09 -5.01 8.20
C ASP A 28 8.71 -3.85 9.00
N GLY A 29 7.90 -2.86 9.41
CA GLY A 29 8.34 -1.67 10.14
C GLY A 29 8.72 -0.49 9.26
N GLU A 30 8.61 -0.61 7.93
CA GLU A 30 8.76 0.50 7.00
C GLU A 30 7.41 1.04 6.53
N GLU A 31 7.18 2.36 6.65
CA GLU A 31 6.01 3.01 6.07
C GLU A 31 6.21 3.22 4.56
N VAL A 32 5.39 2.54 3.77
CA VAL A 32 5.38 2.64 2.31
C VAL A 32 4.18 3.44 1.84
N ALA A 33 4.43 4.53 1.12
CA ALA A 33 3.38 5.31 0.50
C ALA A 33 2.87 4.63 -0.78
N MET A 34 1.58 4.42 -0.86
CA MET A 34 0.86 3.95 -2.03
C MET A 34 -0.12 5.01 -2.49
N GLU A 35 -0.12 5.31 -3.78
CA GLU A 35 -0.92 6.37 -4.36
C GLU A 35 -1.84 5.80 -5.42
N LYS A 36 -3.09 6.26 -5.41
CA LYS A 36 -4.10 5.99 -6.42
C LYS A 36 -3.84 6.95 -7.57
N ASP A 37 -3.56 6.39 -8.73
CA ASP A 37 -3.40 7.16 -9.96
C ASP A 37 -4.75 7.65 -10.52
N GLU A 38 -4.68 8.46 -11.57
CA GLU A 38 -5.86 9.00 -12.26
C GLU A 38 -6.71 7.91 -12.91
N ASP A 39 -6.12 6.76 -13.24
CA ASP A 39 -6.80 5.58 -13.77
C ASP A 39 -7.52 4.78 -12.66
N GLY A 40 -7.36 5.19 -11.40
CA GLY A 40 -7.98 4.58 -10.23
C GLY A 40 -7.24 3.37 -9.66
N TYR A 41 -6.04 3.08 -10.14
CA TYR A 41 -5.18 2.02 -9.62
C TYR A 41 -4.28 2.54 -8.51
N VAL A 42 -4.23 1.80 -7.41
CA VAL A 42 -3.24 2.05 -6.35
C VAL A 42 -1.91 1.46 -6.82
N ARG A 43 -0.82 2.21 -6.64
CA ARG A 43 0.54 1.76 -6.95
C ARG A 43 1.48 2.13 -5.82
N ALA A 44 2.48 1.30 -5.58
CA ALA A 44 3.58 1.62 -4.68
C ALA A 44 4.84 1.90 -5.51
N PRO A 45 5.60 2.97 -5.21
CA PRO A 45 6.95 3.11 -5.71
C PRO A 45 7.80 1.98 -5.10
N GLY A 46 8.51 1.22 -5.94
CA GLY A 46 9.34 0.09 -5.52
C GLY A 46 10.56 0.44 -4.65
N ALA A 47 10.72 1.71 -4.27
CA ALA A 47 11.72 2.19 -3.34
C ALA A 47 11.00 2.81 -2.14
N THR A 48 11.33 2.36 -0.93
CA THR A 48 10.80 2.90 0.32
C THR A 48 11.57 4.15 0.76
N ASP A 49 11.05 4.88 1.75
CA ASP A 49 11.69 6.09 2.30
C ASP A 49 13.10 5.81 2.86
N SER A 50 13.36 4.58 3.31
CA SER A 50 14.65 4.08 3.78
C SER A 50 15.58 3.58 2.64
N GLY A 51 15.14 3.64 1.37
CA GLY A 51 15.92 3.22 0.21
C GLY A 51 15.95 1.70 -0.01
N HIS A 52 15.14 0.93 0.72
CA HIS A 52 15.02 -0.51 0.51
C HIS A 52 14.14 -0.79 -0.71
N ARG A 53 14.60 -1.71 -1.58
CA ARG A 53 13.76 -2.26 -2.65
C ARG A 53 12.88 -3.34 -2.07
N LEU A 54 11.59 -3.06 -1.98
CA LEU A 54 10.60 -4.08 -1.66
C LEU A 54 10.24 -4.90 -2.88
N ASP A 55 9.74 -6.11 -2.62
CA ASP A 55 9.26 -7.00 -3.67
C ASP A 55 8.05 -6.36 -4.38
N MET A 56 8.21 -6.09 -5.68
CA MET A 56 7.16 -5.48 -6.51
C MET A 56 5.88 -6.33 -6.57
N GLN A 57 5.99 -7.67 -6.50
CA GLN A 57 4.84 -8.55 -6.46
C GLN A 57 4.06 -8.39 -5.15
N LEU A 58 4.75 -8.25 -4.02
CA LEU A 58 4.11 -7.96 -2.75
C LEU A 58 3.40 -6.61 -2.77
N LEU A 59 4.10 -5.56 -3.25
CA LEU A 59 3.56 -4.21 -3.37
C LEU A 59 2.31 -4.17 -4.26
N ASN A 60 2.33 -4.86 -5.40
CA ASN A 60 1.18 -4.95 -6.29
C ASN A 60 -0.01 -5.67 -5.63
N ASN A 61 0.24 -6.76 -4.90
CA ASN A 61 -0.82 -7.47 -4.16
C ASN A 61 -1.46 -6.59 -3.08
N ILE A 62 -0.64 -5.83 -2.34
CA ILE A 62 -1.12 -4.88 -1.32
C ILE A 62 -1.97 -3.81 -1.97
N ALA A 63 -1.48 -3.21 -3.05
CA ALA A 63 -2.18 -2.15 -3.77
C ALA A 63 -3.54 -2.61 -4.32
N GLU A 64 -3.61 -3.84 -4.86
CA GLU A 64 -4.87 -4.43 -5.32
C GLU A 64 -5.88 -4.61 -4.17
N GLN A 65 -5.43 -5.05 -2.99
CA GLN A 65 -6.32 -5.19 -1.82
C GLN A 65 -6.82 -3.83 -1.31
N ILE A 66 -5.96 -2.80 -1.31
CA ILE A 66 -6.36 -1.43 -0.96
C ILE A 66 -7.40 -0.93 -1.96
N ALA A 67 -7.18 -1.12 -3.26
CA ALA A 67 -8.12 -0.72 -4.29
C ALA A 67 -9.48 -1.41 -4.09
N ARG A 68 -9.51 -2.71 -3.78
CA ARG A 68 -10.76 -3.47 -3.51
C ARG A 68 -11.50 -2.98 -2.27
N GLN A 69 -10.82 -2.56 -1.21
CA GLN A 69 -11.45 -2.06 0.01
C GLN A 69 -11.88 -0.58 -0.09
N THR A 70 -11.32 0.17 -1.03
CA THR A 70 -11.56 1.62 -1.17
C THR A 70 -12.26 2.01 -2.47
N ALA A 71 -12.66 1.00 -3.27
CA ALA A 71 -13.52 1.14 -4.45
C ALA A 71 -14.97 1.51 -4.09
#